data_AF-A0A1G8IJL4-F1
#
_entry.id   AF-A0A1G8IJL4-F1
#
_cell.length_a   1.000
_cell.length_b   1.000
_cell.length_c   1.000
_cell.angle_alpha   90.00
_cell.angle_beta   90.00
_cell.angle_gamma   90.00
#
_symmetry.space_group_name_H-M   'P 1'
#
loop_
_entity.id
_entity.type
_entity.pdbx_description
1 polymer ?
#
loop_
_entity_poly.entity_id
_entity_poly.type
_entity_poly.pdbx_seq_one_letter_code
_entity_poly.pdbx_strand_id
1 'polypeptide(L)' 'MDSFLVTLAVIIFGMFMLGIGFTIRERSSGVLLMWIGVLSMLSVISYRIYLATSAV' A
#
# COMPACT_ATOMS: atom_id res chain seq x y z
N MET A 1 12.24 -4.19 -15.13
CA MET A 1 12.35 -3.59 -13.79
C MET A 1 12.00 -4.65 -12.78
N ASP A 2 12.91 -4.99 -11.87
CA ASP A 2 12.74 -6.10 -10.93
C ASP A 2 11.43 -5.96 -10.15
N SER A 3 10.48 -6.86 -10.44
CA SER A 3 9.20 -6.97 -9.74
C SER A 3 9.35 -6.94 -8.21
N PHE A 4 10.48 -7.44 -7.72
CA PHE A 4 10.87 -7.41 -6.32
C PHE A 4 11.06 -5.97 -5.79
N LEU A 5 11.83 -5.13 -6.49
CA LEU A 5 12.08 -3.74 -6.11
C LEU A 5 10.79 -2.91 -6.10
N VAL A 6 9.91 -3.12 -7.09
CA VAL A 6 8.62 -2.41 -7.16
C VAL A 6 7.71 -2.82 -5.99
N THR A 7 7.63 -4.12 -5.69
CA THR A 7 6.80 -4.61 -4.58
C THR A 7 7.33 -4.14 -3.23
N LEU A 8 8.65 -4.19 -3.04
CA LEU A 8 9.31 -3.75 -1.81
C LEU A 8 9.15 -2.24 -1.60
N ALA A 9 9.31 -1.42 -2.65
CA ALA A 9 9.12 0.02 -2.58
C ALA A 9 7.69 0.39 -2.16
N VAL A 10 6.67 -0.28 -2.69
CA VAL A 10 5.28 0.03 -2.31
C VAL A 10 4.93 -0.48 -0.92
N ILE A 11 5.47 -1.62 -0.48
CA ILE A 11 5.27 -2.08 0.91
C ILE A 11 5.87 -1.07 1.89
N ILE A 12 7.09 -0.59 1.64
CA ILE A 12 7.73 0.44 2.47
C ILE A 12 6.90 1.72 2.47
N PHE A 13 6.44 2.16 1.30
CA PHE A 13 5.59 3.35 1.18
C PHE A 13 4.27 3.20 1.96
N GLY A 14 3.58 2.06 1.81
CA GLY A 14 2.35 1.75 2.53
C GLY A 14 2.54 1.69 4.04
N MET A 15 3.63 1.07 4.51
CA MET A 15 3.98 1.05 5.94
C MET A 15 4.27 2.46 6.49
N PHE A 16 4.95 3.32 5.73
CA PHE A 16 5.20 4.70 6.13
C PHE A 16 3.89 5.49 6.28
N MET A 17 2.98 5.34 5.32
CA MET A 17 1.65 5.96 5.33
C MET A 17 0.81 5.49 6.52
N LEU A 18 0.84 4.20 6.84
CA LEU A 18 0.19 3.64 8.03
C LEU A 18 0.80 4.19 9.32
N GLY A 19 2.14 4.30 9.40
CA GLY A 19 2.83 4.86 10.58
C GLY A 19 2.46 6.32 10.84
N ILE A 20 2.39 7.15 9.80
CA ILE A 20 1.96 8.55 9.91
C ILE A 20 0.48 8.62 10.28
N GLY A 21 -0.37 7.79 9.66
CA GLY A 21 -1.80 7.70 9.98
C GLY A 21 -2.06 7.27 11.43
N PHE A 22 -1.24 6.35 11.95
CA PHE A 22 -1.32 5.89 13.34
C PHE A 22 -0.89 6.98 14.33
N THR A 23 0.12 7.78 13.98
CA THR A 23 0.59 8.91 14.80
C THR A 23 -0.48 10.00 14.95
N ILE A 24 -1.30 10.22 13.92
CA ILE A 24 -2.36 11.26 13.92
C ILE A 24 -3.75 10.61 14.13
N ARG A 25 -3.81 9.38 14.65
CA ARG A 25 -5.06 8.62 14.84
C ARG A 25 -6.13 9.38 15.62
N GLU A 26 -5.72 10.29 16.50
CA GLU A 26 -6.59 11.13 17.32
C GLU A 26 -7.47 12.07 16.50
N ARG A 27 -7.07 12.42 15.27
CA ARG A 27 -7.90 13.17 14.32
C ARG A 27 -8.54 12.23 13.31
N SER A 28 -9.77 12.53 12.88
CA SER A 28 -10.45 11.79 11.81
C SER A 28 -9.59 11.67 10.55
N SER A 29 -8.74 12.67 10.29
CA SER A 29 -7.76 12.67 9.21
C SER A 29 -6.71 11.55 9.31
N GLY A 30 -6.30 11.14 10.52
CA GLY A 30 -5.37 10.02 10.72
C GLY A 30 -6.00 8.67 10.37
N VAL A 31 -7.27 8.48 10.70
CA VAL A 31 -8.03 7.29 10.29
C VAL A 31 -8.18 7.21 8.77
N LEU A 32 -8.46 8.36 8.11
CA LEU A 32 -8.48 8.43 6.64
C LEU A 32 -7.10 8.11 6.03
N LEU A 33 -6.01 8.58 6.64
CA LEU A 33 -4.66 8.28 6.17
C LEU A 33 -4.33 6.78 6.29
N MET A 34 -4.78 6.13 7.38
CA MET A 34 -4.64 4.69 7.55
C MET A 34 -5.41 3.92 6.47
N TRP A 35 -6.63 4.35 6.14
CA TRP A 35 -7.41 3.77 5.04
C TRP A 35 -6.71 3.90 3.68
N ILE A 36 -6.10 5.06 3.40
CA ILE A 36 -5.32 5.27 2.17
C ILE A 36 -4.10 4.33 2.14
N GLY A 37 -3.42 4.14 3.28
CA GLY A 37 -2.32 3.19 3.41
C GLY A 37 -2.74 1.76 3.06
N VAL A 38 -3.88 1.30 3.60
CA VAL A 38 -4.44 -0.03 3.29
C VAL A 38 -4.85 -0.14 1.82
N LEU A 39 -5.54 0.86 1.26
CA LEU A 39 -5.94 0.88 -0.15
C LEU A 39 -4.71 0.85 -1.09
N SER A 40 -3.61 1.49 -0.71
CA SER A 40 -2.36 1.44 -1.48
C SER A 40 -1.79 0.02 -1.57
N MET A 41 -1.80 -0.72 -0.45
CA MET A 41 -1.37 -2.12 -0.43
C MET A 41 -2.32 -3.02 -1.22
N LEU A 42 -3.62 -2.78 -1.12
CA LEU A 42 -4.66 -3.55 -1.83
C LEU A 42 -4.57 -3.36 -3.36
N SER A 43 -4.25 -2.14 -3.81
CA SER A 43 -3.97 -1.83 -5.22
C SER A 43 -2.80 -2.64 -5.78
N VAL A 44 -1.69 -2.74 -5.02
CA VAL A 44 -0.53 -3.53 -5.45
C VAL A 44 -0.82 -5.02 -5.48
N ILE A 45 -1.55 -5.55 -4.50
CA ILE A 45 -1.96 -6.95 -4.51
C ILE A 45 -2.81 -7.23 -5.77
N SER A 46 -3.75 -6.35 -6.08
CA SER A 46 -4.60 -6.46 -7.27
C SER A 46 -3.79 -6.38 -8.57
N TYR A 47 -2.80 -5.48 -8.65
CA TYR A 47 -1.88 -5.37 -9.80
C TYR A 47 -1.01 -6.62 -9.96
N ARG A 48 -0.54 -7.20 -8.85
CA ARG A 48 0.23 -8.45 -8.85
C ARG A 48 -0.62 -9.64 -9.30
N ILE A 49 -1.89 -9.71 -8.88
CA ILE A 49 -2.85 -10.74 -9.30
C ILE A 49 -3.15 -10.60 -10.80
N TYR A 50 -3.38 -9.36 -11.26
CA TYR A 50 -3.59 -9.08 -12.68
C TYR A 50 -2.39 -9.53 -13.52
N LEU A 51 -1.18 -9.13 -13.13
CA LEU A 51 0.05 -9.52 -13.83
C LEU A 51 0.24 -11.05 -13.88
N ALA A 52 -0.07 -11.76 -12.80
CA ALA A 52 0.01 -13.22 -12.75
C ALA A 52 -1.07 -13.90 -13.61
N THR A 53 -2.26 -13.31 -13.69
CA THR A 53 -3.38 -13.84 -14.50
C THR A 53 -3.18 -13.55 -15.99
N SER A 54 -2.66 -12.38 -16.35
CA SER A 54 -2.36 -11.99 -17.74
C SER A 54 -1.11 -12.66 -18.32
N ALA A 55 -0.36 -13.41 -17.50
CA ALA A 55 0.80 -14.18 -17.92
C ALA A 55 0.44 -15.63 -18.31
N VAL A 56 -0.85 -16.00 -18.25
CA VAL A 56 -1.44 -17.25 -18.78
C VAL A 56 -2.07 -16.98 -20.13
#